data_AF-A0A1I7JVE0-F1
#
_entry.id   AF-A0A1I7JVE0-F1
#
_cell.length_a   1.000
_cell.length_b   1.000
_cell.length_c   1.000
_cell.angle_alpha   90.00
_cell.angle_beta   90.00
_cell.angle_gamma   90.00
#
_symmetry.space_group_name_H-M   'P 1'
#
loop_
_entity.id
_entity.type
_entity.pdbx_description
1 polymer ?
#
loop_
_entity_poly.entity_id
_entity_poly.type
_entity_poly.pdbx_seq_one_letter_code
_entity_poly.pdbx_strand_id
1 'polypeptide(L)'
;MGCAWQCGLSQLRCRIAKSINGEKKLDKFKRKVVRMLLLPRMPLLRGFIKGMALVLTASLLMSAFIPSPTKSEVLRFHIALIALIIFVSVPYILLSPAKRVQRLRWARSAIAELTIEQRLYVRVSVLLMIMLIVFMTGTGQWMKEFLVLSLLFIAYVAARDVLRWYRILSETVLGKGVIALGFASASSIAYGLAGQKIAGIIHVTPKNFTHTNLLVAIMMIPFLITLAGAFLSAVGIAFSSFFMALFTFPNIDKIQTWLFAGEWQFSKVRFARLTLFFQTFLFSLVGLGLFTFGRQGMAWYETAVARQIPSLVYELDMYHGTECKLKTGSKLAPLGDGKFLIAVKSPSGELNFPPPVKCDE
;
A
#
# COMPACT_ATOMS: atom_id res chain seq x y z
N MET A 1 92.15 23.83 -29.47
CA MET A 1 91.00 23.61 -28.57
C MET A 1 89.74 24.02 -29.30
N GLY A 2 88.92 23.08 -29.78
CA GLY A 2 87.73 23.44 -30.56
C GLY A 2 87.02 22.25 -31.19
N CYS A 3 86.54 21.31 -30.37
CA CYS A 3 85.66 20.21 -30.84
C CYS A 3 84.90 19.52 -29.68
N ALA A 4 84.45 20.25 -28.67
CA ALA A 4 83.73 19.66 -27.52
C ALA A 4 82.28 20.17 -27.32
N TRP A 5 81.81 21.16 -28.09
CA TRP A 5 80.53 21.83 -27.81
C TRP A 5 79.34 21.47 -28.72
N GLN A 6 79.53 20.68 -29.78
CA GLN A 6 78.44 20.37 -30.73
C GLN A 6 77.65 19.08 -30.43
N CYS A 7 78.09 18.23 -29.49
CA CYS A 7 77.40 16.95 -29.25
C CYS A 7 76.18 17.06 -28.33
N GLY A 8 76.13 18.04 -27.41
CA GLY A 8 75.05 18.18 -26.43
C GLY A 8 73.71 18.69 -27.00
N LEU A 9 73.76 19.62 -27.96
CA LEU A 9 72.55 20.19 -28.57
C LEU A 9 71.79 19.19 -29.46
N SER A 10 72.50 18.22 -30.07
CA SER A 10 71.88 17.19 -30.91
C SER A 10 71.07 16.17 -30.09
N GLN A 11 71.61 15.75 -28.93
CA GLN A 11 70.91 14.83 -28.04
C GLN A 11 69.70 15.48 -27.35
N LEU A 12 69.79 16.77 -26.99
CA LEU A 12 68.66 17.50 -26.40
C LEU A 12 67.51 17.68 -27.41
N ARG A 13 67.84 18.04 -28.67
CA ARG A 13 66.85 18.11 -29.77
C ARG A 13 66.19 16.75 -30.03
N CYS A 14 66.93 15.65 -29.93
CA CYS A 14 66.38 14.30 -30.12
C CYS A 14 65.43 13.90 -28.98
N ARG A 15 65.74 14.22 -27.71
CA ARG A 15 64.83 13.97 -26.57
C ARG A 15 63.55 14.81 -26.64
N ILE A 16 63.66 16.09 -26.99
CA ILE A 16 62.49 16.98 -27.13
C ILE A 16 61.61 16.51 -28.29
N ALA A 17 62.19 16.13 -29.44
CA ALA A 17 61.44 15.58 -30.57
C ALA A 17 60.72 14.27 -30.21
N LYS A 18 61.34 13.38 -29.40
CA LYS A 18 60.71 12.13 -28.95
C LYS A 18 59.56 12.39 -27.96
N SER A 19 59.68 13.40 -27.09
CA SER A 19 58.62 13.84 -26.17
C SER A 19 57.42 14.45 -26.93
N ILE A 20 57.67 15.37 -27.87
CA ILE A 20 56.64 15.99 -28.71
C ILE A 20 55.91 14.95 -29.59
N ASN A 21 56.62 13.94 -30.09
CA ASN A 21 56.00 12.89 -30.91
C ASN A 21 55.16 11.91 -30.07
N GLY A 22 55.50 11.74 -28.78
CA GLY A 22 54.69 11.05 -27.79
C GLY A 22 53.37 11.77 -27.49
N GLU A 23 53.42 13.09 -27.25
CA GLU A 23 52.23 13.92 -27.05
C GLU A 23 51.32 13.94 -28.28
N LYS A 24 51.89 14.07 -29.50
CA LYS A 24 51.11 14.03 -30.74
C LYS A 24 50.42 12.68 -30.95
N LYS A 25 51.06 11.56 -30.57
CA LYS A 25 50.43 10.22 -30.61
C LYS A 25 49.32 10.09 -29.55
N LEU A 26 49.53 10.61 -28.34
CA LEU A 26 48.54 10.59 -27.27
C LEU A 26 47.30 11.43 -27.66
N ASP A 27 47.49 12.59 -28.27
CA ASP A 27 46.41 13.44 -28.75
C ASP A 27 45.65 12.85 -29.93
N LYS A 28 46.36 12.15 -30.83
CA LYS A 28 45.73 11.43 -31.94
C LYS A 28 44.93 10.24 -31.42
N PHE A 29 45.43 9.54 -30.40
CA PHE A 29 44.73 8.45 -29.73
C PHE A 29 43.51 8.95 -28.95
N LYS A 30 43.65 10.01 -28.14
CA LYS A 30 42.53 10.69 -27.45
C LYS A 30 41.46 11.13 -28.45
N ARG A 31 41.83 11.80 -29.54
CA ARG A 31 40.88 12.19 -30.60
C ARG A 31 40.20 11.00 -31.27
N LYS A 32 40.90 9.88 -31.48
CA LYS A 32 40.35 8.66 -32.07
C LYS A 32 39.38 7.95 -31.11
N VAL A 33 39.72 7.89 -29.82
CA VAL A 33 38.89 7.32 -28.75
C VAL A 33 37.65 8.17 -28.50
N VAL A 34 37.80 9.50 -28.45
CA VAL A 34 36.69 10.48 -28.34
C VAL A 34 35.76 10.35 -29.55
N ARG A 35 36.29 10.24 -30.78
CA ARG A 35 35.47 9.96 -31.97
C ARG A 35 34.73 8.63 -31.87
N MET A 36 35.40 7.54 -31.50
CA MET A 36 34.76 6.23 -31.39
C MET A 36 33.68 6.19 -30.29
N LEU A 37 33.85 6.92 -29.20
CA LEU A 37 32.90 6.94 -28.09
C LEU A 37 31.72 7.91 -28.31
N LEU A 38 31.93 9.04 -28.99
CA LEU A 38 30.91 10.10 -29.11
C LEU A 38 30.13 10.09 -30.44
N LEU A 39 30.75 9.71 -31.57
CA LEU A 39 30.06 9.70 -32.87
C LEU A 39 28.76 8.86 -32.89
N PRO A 40 28.71 7.63 -32.33
CA PRO A 40 27.46 6.85 -32.32
C PRO A 40 26.42 7.36 -31.30
N ARG A 41 26.77 8.34 -30.45
CA ARG A 41 25.87 8.90 -29.41
C ARG A 41 25.16 10.18 -29.84
N MET A 42 25.69 10.90 -30.82
CA MET A 42 25.16 12.18 -31.29
C MET A 42 23.71 12.15 -31.81
N PRO A 43 23.22 11.16 -32.59
CA PRO A 43 21.83 11.17 -33.04
C PRO A 43 20.84 10.97 -31.88
N LEU A 44 21.22 10.18 -30.88
CA LEU A 44 20.39 9.86 -29.72
C LEU A 44 20.37 11.03 -28.71
N LEU A 45 21.51 11.69 -28.52
CA LEU A 45 21.59 12.93 -27.76
C LEU A 45 20.78 14.06 -28.43
N ARG A 46 20.87 14.18 -29.77
CA ARG A 46 20.09 15.16 -30.54
C ARG A 46 18.59 14.87 -30.43
N GLY A 47 18.17 13.59 -30.48
CA GLY A 47 16.79 13.18 -30.25
C GLY A 47 16.30 13.51 -28.83
N PHE A 48 17.11 13.23 -27.82
CA PHE A 48 16.81 13.56 -26.42
C PHE A 48 16.68 15.08 -26.21
N ILE A 49 17.63 15.88 -26.75
CA ILE A 49 17.57 17.35 -26.66
C ILE A 49 16.32 17.90 -27.36
N LYS A 50 15.96 17.38 -28.54
CA LYS A 50 14.73 17.76 -29.25
C LYS A 50 13.47 17.40 -28.45
N GLY A 51 13.42 16.20 -27.87
CA GLY A 51 12.31 15.78 -27.01
C GLY A 51 12.19 16.65 -25.76
N MET A 52 13.31 16.94 -25.09
CA MET A 52 13.36 17.83 -23.93
C MET A 52 12.92 19.25 -24.26
N ALA A 53 13.36 19.79 -25.40
CA ALA A 53 12.93 21.10 -25.88
C ALA A 53 11.42 21.13 -26.14
N LEU A 54 10.86 20.06 -26.74
CA LEU A 54 9.42 19.95 -27.02
C LEU A 54 8.59 19.81 -25.74
N VAL A 55 9.07 19.06 -24.75
CA VAL A 55 8.42 18.97 -23.42
C VAL A 55 8.46 20.32 -22.71
N LEU A 56 9.61 21.02 -22.73
CA LEU A 56 9.75 22.36 -22.16
C LEU A 56 8.82 23.38 -22.81
N THR A 57 8.74 23.41 -24.14
CA THR A 57 7.84 24.33 -24.86
C THR A 57 6.37 24.01 -24.61
N ALA A 58 5.99 22.73 -24.60
CA ALA A 58 4.64 22.31 -24.25
C ALA A 58 4.29 22.69 -22.80
N SER A 59 5.23 22.54 -21.86
CA SER A 59 5.05 22.92 -20.45
C SER A 59 4.85 24.43 -20.29
N LEU A 60 5.65 25.24 -21.02
CA LEU A 60 5.54 26.69 -21.04
C LEU A 60 4.20 27.14 -21.65
N LEU A 61 3.79 26.53 -22.76
CA LEU A 61 2.48 26.79 -23.39
C LEU A 61 1.33 26.45 -22.44
N MET A 62 1.34 25.27 -21.81
CA MET A 62 0.32 24.88 -20.84
C MET A 62 0.28 25.84 -19.64
N SER A 63 1.44 26.31 -19.15
CA SER A 63 1.50 27.28 -18.05
C SER A 63 0.90 28.65 -18.38
N ALA A 64 0.79 29.00 -19.67
CA ALA A 64 0.19 30.26 -20.11
C ALA A 64 -1.33 30.28 -19.89
N PHE A 65 -2.00 29.13 -20.03
CA PHE A 65 -3.46 28.97 -19.94
C PHE A 65 -3.98 28.68 -18.51
N ILE A 66 -3.09 28.47 -17.54
CA ILE A 66 -3.46 28.10 -16.17
C ILE A 66 -3.71 29.36 -15.32
N PRO A 67 -4.73 29.41 -14.46
CA PRO A 67 -5.01 30.58 -13.61
C PRO A 67 -3.87 30.88 -12.62
N SER A 68 -3.61 32.18 -12.37
CA SER A 68 -2.44 32.67 -11.61
C SER A 68 -2.16 32.02 -10.25
N PRO A 69 -3.15 31.65 -9.40
CA PRO A 69 -2.84 31.06 -8.09
C PRO A 69 -2.22 29.66 -8.17
N THR A 70 -2.34 28.97 -9.31
CA THR A 70 -1.82 27.59 -9.49
C THR A 70 -0.56 27.52 -10.36
N LYS A 71 -0.16 28.63 -10.99
CA LYS A 71 0.98 28.66 -11.94
C LYS A 71 2.31 28.26 -11.31
N SER A 72 2.61 28.72 -10.09
CA SER A 72 3.87 28.42 -9.40
C SER A 72 4.02 26.93 -9.08
N GLU A 73 2.94 26.29 -8.61
CA GLU A 73 2.95 24.87 -8.27
C GLU A 73 3.05 23.99 -9.52
N VAL A 74 2.35 24.36 -10.59
CA VAL A 74 2.47 23.66 -11.88
C VAL A 74 3.88 23.81 -12.45
N LEU A 75 4.50 24.98 -12.34
CA LEU A 75 5.88 25.18 -12.81
C LEU A 75 6.88 24.32 -12.02
N ARG A 76 6.77 24.26 -10.69
CA ARG A 76 7.59 23.37 -9.84
C ARG A 76 7.43 21.90 -10.22
N PHE A 77 6.19 21.48 -10.49
CA PHE A 77 5.89 20.12 -10.99
C PHE A 77 6.64 19.79 -12.28
N HIS A 78 6.54 20.66 -13.28
CA HIS A 78 7.21 20.45 -14.55
C HIS A 78 8.74 20.46 -14.42
N ILE A 79 9.31 21.34 -13.59
CA ILE A 79 10.75 21.38 -13.33
C ILE A 79 11.24 20.08 -12.69
N ALA A 80 10.54 19.56 -11.67
CA ALA A 80 10.96 18.30 -11.04
C ALA A 80 10.78 17.09 -11.96
N LEU A 81 9.70 17.06 -12.76
CA LEU A 81 9.48 16.02 -13.75
C LEU A 81 10.61 16.00 -14.80
N ILE A 82 11.00 17.18 -15.28
CA ILE A 82 12.14 17.37 -16.18
C ILE A 82 13.44 16.91 -15.53
N ALA A 83 13.70 17.32 -14.28
CA ALA A 83 14.90 16.91 -13.54
C ALA A 83 14.96 15.39 -13.37
N LEU A 84 13.84 14.73 -13.09
CA LEU A 84 13.74 13.28 -13.01
C LEU A 84 14.01 12.61 -14.36
N ILE A 85 13.40 13.10 -15.44
CA ILE A 85 13.63 12.56 -16.79
C ILE A 85 15.12 12.65 -17.13
N ILE A 86 15.78 13.78 -16.83
CA ILE A 86 17.22 13.95 -17.00
C ILE A 86 17.98 12.95 -16.13
N PHE A 87 17.65 12.84 -14.84
CA PHE A 87 18.32 11.94 -13.90
C PHE A 87 18.24 10.46 -14.30
N VAL A 88 17.11 10.02 -14.86
CA VAL A 88 16.93 8.64 -15.35
C VAL A 88 17.56 8.45 -16.74
N SER A 89 17.41 9.43 -17.64
CA SER A 89 17.82 9.30 -19.04
C SER A 89 19.30 9.49 -19.25
N VAL A 90 19.96 10.38 -18.50
CA VAL A 90 21.40 10.66 -18.65
C VAL A 90 22.27 9.43 -18.38
N PRO A 91 22.12 8.70 -17.25
CA PRO A 91 22.84 7.44 -17.03
C PRO A 91 22.55 6.40 -18.11
N TYR A 92 21.32 6.38 -18.63
CA TYR A 92 20.93 5.47 -19.70
C TYR A 92 21.59 5.82 -21.04
N ILE A 93 21.67 7.11 -21.39
CA ILE A 93 22.31 7.62 -22.61
C ILE A 93 23.84 7.43 -22.55
N LEU A 94 24.43 7.55 -21.36
CA LEU A 94 25.88 7.37 -21.13
C LEU A 94 26.35 5.92 -21.29
N LEU A 95 25.44 4.94 -21.23
CA LEU A 95 25.76 3.54 -21.52
C LEU A 95 26.12 3.34 -22.99
N SER A 96 27.12 2.49 -23.24
CA SER A 96 27.46 2.06 -24.60
C SER A 96 26.26 1.39 -25.30
N PRO A 97 26.09 1.54 -26.63
CA PRO A 97 24.97 0.95 -27.37
C PRO A 97 24.76 -0.54 -27.11
N ALA A 98 25.85 -1.33 -27.05
CA ALA A 98 25.80 -2.75 -26.73
C ALA A 98 25.20 -3.03 -25.34
N LYS A 99 25.69 -2.33 -24.30
CA LYS A 99 25.14 -2.42 -22.94
C LYS A 99 23.68 -1.96 -22.83
N ARG A 100 23.24 -0.99 -23.65
CA ARG A 100 21.82 -0.56 -23.69
C ARG A 100 20.92 -1.63 -24.25
N VAL A 101 21.27 -2.19 -25.41
CA VAL A 101 20.50 -3.29 -26.04
C VAL A 101 20.49 -4.52 -25.14
N GLN A 102 21.61 -4.81 -24.46
CA GLN A 102 21.69 -5.89 -23.47
C GLN A 102 20.79 -5.62 -22.25
N ARG A 103 20.81 -4.42 -21.66
CA ARG A 103 19.91 -4.04 -20.56
C ARG A 103 18.45 -4.07 -20.97
N LEU A 104 18.10 -3.61 -22.17
CA LEU A 104 16.73 -3.66 -22.69
C LEU A 104 16.26 -5.09 -22.89
N ARG A 105 17.10 -5.97 -23.47
CA ARG A 105 16.80 -7.40 -23.60
C ARG A 105 16.65 -8.06 -22.24
N TRP A 106 17.54 -7.76 -21.29
CA TRP A 106 17.45 -8.25 -19.92
C TRP A 106 16.19 -7.75 -19.22
N ALA A 107 15.85 -6.47 -19.34
CA ALA A 107 14.65 -5.90 -18.71
C ALA A 107 13.38 -6.49 -19.33
N ARG A 108 13.31 -6.64 -20.66
CA ARG A 108 12.16 -7.27 -21.32
C ARG A 108 11.99 -8.73 -20.94
N SER A 109 13.07 -9.51 -20.95
CA SER A 109 13.02 -10.92 -20.53
C SER A 109 12.67 -11.04 -19.05
N ALA A 110 13.27 -10.23 -18.19
CA ALA A 110 12.93 -10.19 -16.77
C ALA A 110 11.43 -9.88 -16.58
N ILE A 111 10.90 -8.82 -17.20
CA ILE A 111 9.47 -8.44 -17.09
C ILE A 111 8.54 -9.53 -17.65
N ALA A 112 8.94 -10.20 -18.73
CA ALA A 112 8.15 -11.28 -19.32
C ALA A 112 8.05 -12.51 -18.41
N GLU A 113 9.11 -12.78 -17.64
CA GLU A 113 9.16 -13.89 -16.68
C GLU A 113 8.53 -13.56 -15.30
N LEU A 114 8.13 -12.30 -15.06
CA LEU A 114 7.50 -11.93 -13.80
C LEU A 114 6.09 -12.54 -13.69
N THR A 115 5.82 -13.12 -12.52
CA THR A 115 4.47 -13.52 -12.11
C THR A 115 3.51 -12.32 -12.13
N ILE A 116 2.20 -12.58 -12.18
CA ILE A 116 1.21 -11.50 -12.31
C ILE A 116 1.26 -10.58 -11.07
N GLU A 117 1.54 -11.16 -9.91
CA GLU A 117 1.65 -10.51 -8.60
C GLU A 117 2.86 -9.58 -8.58
N GLN A 118 4.02 -10.07 -9.03
CA GLN A 118 5.22 -9.23 -9.14
C GLN A 118 5.01 -8.06 -10.10
N ARG A 119 4.25 -8.26 -11.18
CA ARG A 119 3.89 -7.15 -12.09
C ARG A 119 3.02 -6.10 -11.39
N LEU A 120 2.11 -6.50 -10.51
CA LEU A 120 1.35 -5.56 -9.69
C LEU A 120 2.23 -4.81 -8.70
N TYR A 121 3.16 -5.49 -8.03
CA TYR A 121 4.11 -4.84 -7.10
C TYR A 121 4.99 -3.80 -7.78
N VAL A 122 5.46 -4.09 -9.00
CA VAL A 122 6.20 -3.11 -9.81
C VAL A 122 5.32 -1.90 -10.13
N ARG A 123 4.05 -2.09 -10.49
CA ARG A 123 3.11 -0.99 -10.75
C ARG A 123 2.87 -0.14 -9.50
N VAL A 124 2.70 -0.76 -8.33
CA VAL A 124 2.58 -0.05 -7.05
C VAL A 124 3.85 0.76 -6.77
N SER A 125 5.03 0.17 -6.99
CA SER A 125 6.30 0.88 -6.80
C SER A 125 6.43 2.10 -7.70
N VAL A 126 6.05 1.97 -8.99
CA VAL A 126 6.02 3.10 -9.93
C VAL A 126 5.03 4.17 -9.48
N LEU A 127 3.85 3.76 -9.01
CA LEU A 127 2.82 4.69 -8.53
C LEU A 127 3.30 5.47 -7.28
N LEU A 128 3.92 4.79 -6.32
CA LEU A 128 4.50 5.42 -5.12
C LEU A 128 5.64 6.39 -5.48
N MET A 129 6.47 6.04 -6.47
CA MET A 129 7.51 6.93 -6.97
C MET A 129 6.91 8.20 -7.60
N ILE A 130 5.88 8.05 -8.44
CA ILE A 130 5.16 9.20 -9.02
C ILE A 130 4.57 10.07 -7.90
N MET A 131 3.95 9.44 -6.90
CA MET A 131 3.40 10.15 -5.73
C MET A 131 4.48 10.95 -4.99
N LEU A 132 5.64 10.37 -4.75
CA LEU A 132 6.77 11.05 -4.10
C LEU A 132 7.23 12.27 -4.91
N ILE A 133 7.28 12.16 -6.23
CA ILE A 133 7.63 13.28 -7.11
C ILE A 133 6.58 14.39 -7.02
N VAL A 134 5.30 14.04 -7.13
CA VAL A 134 4.18 14.98 -6.97
C VAL A 134 4.25 15.68 -5.60
N PHE A 135 4.57 14.93 -4.55
CA PHE A 135 4.75 15.48 -3.20
C PHE A 135 5.89 16.49 -3.12
N MET A 136 7.06 16.17 -3.68
CA MET A 136 8.22 17.07 -3.71
C MET A 136 7.97 18.35 -4.51
N THR A 137 6.99 18.34 -5.41
CA THR A 137 6.71 19.49 -6.29
C THR A 137 5.77 20.54 -5.70
N GLY A 138 5.15 20.26 -4.55
CA GLY A 138 4.29 21.24 -3.86
C GLY A 138 2.86 21.36 -4.42
N THR A 139 2.45 20.53 -5.38
CA THR A 139 1.10 20.56 -5.96
C THR A 139 0.03 20.03 -4.98
N GLY A 140 -0.27 20.81 -3.94
CA GLY A 140 -1.19 20.42 -2.87
C GLY A 140 -2.62 20.14 -3.35
N GLN A 141 -3.06 20.82 -4.42
CA GLN A 141 -4.44 20.69 -4.92
C GLN A 141 -4.75 19.35 -5.59
N TRP A 142 -3.76 18.68 -6.21
CA TRP A 142 -3.95 17.39 -6.88
C TRP A 142 -3.48 16.20 -6.02
N MET A 143 -2.82 16.49 -4.90
CA MET A 143 -2.22 15.48 -4.04
C MET A 143 -3.31 14.60 -3.40
N LYS A 144 -4.44 15.18 -3.01
CA LYS A 144 -5.51 14.45 -2.32
C LYS A 144 -6.14 13.42 -3.24
N GLU A 145 -6.49 13.80 -4.46
CA GLU A 145 -7.11 12.93 -5.46
C GLU A 145 -6.14 11.82 -5.87
N PHE A 146 -4.87 12.17 -6.10
CA PHE A 146 -3.85 11.20 -6.45
C PHE A 146 -3.55 10.23 -5.31
N LEU A 147 -3.55 10.70 -4.06
CA LEU A 147 -3.43 9.87 -2.87
C LEU A 147 -4.59 8.88 -2.78
N VAL A 148 -5.83 9.34 -2.93
CA VAL A 148 -7.01 8.46 -2.90
C VAL A 148 -6.93 7.39 -3.99
N LEU A 149 -6.59 7.76 -5.22
CA LEU A 149 -6.44 6.82 -6.33
C LEU A 149 -5.32 5.80 -6.06
N SER A 150 -4.22 6.25 -5.46
CA SER A 150 -3.10 5.39 -5.07
C SER A 150 -3.48 4.41 -3.96
N LEU A 151 -4.20 4.87 -2.95
CA LEU A 151 -4.71 4.02 -1.87
C LEU A 151 -5.70 2.99 -2.40
N LEU A 152 -6.61 3.35 -3.31
CA LEU A 152 -7.52 2.41 -3.95
C LEU A 152 -6.76 1.33 -4.74
N PHE A 153 -5.73 1.72 -5.48
CA PHE A 153 -4.91 0.76 -6.23
C PHE A 153 -4.12 -0.17 -5.30
N ILE A 154 -3.54 0.36 -4.22
CA ILE A 154 -2.86 -0.44 -3.18
C ILE A 154 -3.84 -1.41 -2.52
N ALA A 155 -5.04 -0.95 -2.16
CA ALA A 155 -6.09 -1.78 -1.58
C ALA A 155 -6.51 -2.90 -2.54
N TYR A 156 -6.63 -2.61 -3.84
CA TYR A 156 -6.89 -3.63 -4.87
C TYR A 156 -5.79 -4.70 -4.92
N VAL A 157 -4.52 -4.30 -4.88
CA VAL A 157 -3.40 -5.27 -4.90
C VAL A 157 -3.40 -6.11 -3.62
N ALA A 158 -3.59 -5.49 -2.46
CA ALA A 158 -3.68 -6.22 -1.18
C ALA A 158 -4.87 -7.18 -1.15
N ALA A 159 -6.06 -6.76 -1.62
CA ALA A 159 -7.24 -7.60 -1.70
C ALA A 159 -7.00 -8.81 -2.61
N ARG A 160 -6.31 -8.62 -3.74
CA ARG A 160 -5.94 -9.72 -4.64
C ARG A 160 -5.01 -10.74 -3.96
N ASP A 161 -4.03 -10.27 -3.18
CA ASP A 161 -3.15 -11.16 -2.43
C ASP A 161 -3.91 -11.96 -1.37
N VAL A 162 -4.82 -11.30 -0.63
CA VAL A 162 -5.70 -11.97 0.34
C VAL A 162 -6.58 -13.01 -0.34
N LEU A 163 -7.19 -12.70 -1.50
CA LEU A 163 -8.00 -13.65 -2.27
C LEU A 163 -7.18 -14.85 -2.77
N ARG A 164 -5.92 -14.63 -3.15
CA ARG A 164 -5.01 -15.70 -3.52
C ARG A 164 -4.72 -16.62 -2.33
N TRP A 165 -4.40 -16.06 -1.16
CA TRP A 165 -4.18 -16.86 0.06
C TRP A 165 -5.44 -17.61 0.48
N TYR A 166 -6.59 -16.95 0.41
CA TYR A 166 -7.88 -17.57 0.66
C TYR A 166 -8.11 -18.76 -0.27
N ARG A 167 -7.86 -18.61 -1.58
CA ARG A 167 -7.99 -19.70 -2.55
C ARG A 167 -7.09 -20.88 -2.16
N ILE A 168 -5.81 -20.64 -1.91
CA ILE A 168 -4.84 -21.68 -1.52
C ILE A 168 -5.29 -22.40 -0.24
N LEU A 169 -5.71 -21.65 0.78
CA LEU A 169 -6.21 -22.22 2.04
C LEU A 169 -7.49 -23.05 1.80
N SER A 170 -8.42 -22.54 1.01
CA SER A 170 -9.71 -23.17 0.73
C SER A 170 -9.61 -24.48 -0.05
N GLU A 171 -8.52 -24.71 -0.79
CA GLU A 171 -8.27 -25.95 -1.52
C GLU A 171 -7.86 -27.11 -0.58
N THR A 172 -7.37 -26.81 0.63
CA THR A 172 -6.92 -27.82 1.61
C THR A 172 -7.93 -28.05 2.73
N VAL A 173 -8.04 -29.29 3.24
CA VAL A 173 -8.93 -29.61 4.38
C VAL A 173 -8.56 -28.80 5.62
N LEU A 174 -7.27 -28.71 5.92
CA LEU A 174 -6.75 -27.93 7.05
C LEU A 174 -7.12 -26.44 6.89
N GLY A 175 -6.92 -25.86 5.71
CA GLY A 175 -7.25 -24.46 5.48
C GLY A 175 -8.74 -24.17 5.54
N LYS A 176 -9.62 -25.07 5.10
CA LYS A 176 -11.07 -24.97 5.34
C LYS A 176 -11.40 -24.95 6.83
N GLY A 177 -10.75 -25.80 7.62
CA GLY A 177 -10.89 -25.81 9.08
C GLY A 177 -10.46 -24.49 9.72
N VAL A 178 -9.32 -23.93 9.29
CA VAL A 178 -8.84 -22.61 9.77
C VAL A 178 -9.83 -21.50 9.40
N ILE A 179 -10.36 -21.49 8.18
CA ILE A 179 -11.35 -20.50 7.73
C ILE A 179 -12.63 -20.61 8.58
N ALA A 180 -13.12 -21.83 8.81
CA ALA A 180 -14.32 -22.08 9.61
C ALA A 180 -14.15 -21.65 11.07
N LEU A 181 -13.00 -21.98 11.69
CA LEU A 181 -12.67 -21.54 13.04
C LEU A 181 -12.56 -20.01 13.13
N GLY A 182 -11.93 -19.38 12.14
CA GLY A 182 -11.83 -17.93 12.07
C GLY A 182 -13.21 -17.27 11.95
N PHE A 183 -14.08 -17.81 11.10
CA PHE A 183 -15.46 -17.33 10.94
C PHE A 183 -16.27 -17.50 12.22
N ALA A 184 -16.26 -18.70 12.82
CA ALA A 184 -16.96 -18.97 14.08
C ALA A 184 -16.48 -18.02 15.18
N SER A 185 -15.17 -17.85 15.33
CA SER A 185 -14.57 -16.95 16.33
C SER A 185 -15.01 -15.50 16.10
N ALA A 186 -14.95 -15.02 14.85
CA ALA A 186 -15.35 -13.67 14.49
C ALA A 186 -16.83 -13.42 14.75
N SER A 187 -17.71 -14.37 14.40
CA SER A 187 -19.15 -14.30 14.66
C SER A 187 -19.46 -14.29 16.15
N SER A 188 -18.80 -15.13 16.95
CA SER A 188 -18.96 -15.13 18.41
C SER A 188 -18.51 -13.82 19.04
N ILE A 189 -17.39 -13.25 18.58
CA ILE A 189 -16.93 -11.93 19.03
C ILE A 189 -17.93 -10.84 18.63
N ALA A 190 -18.43 -10.86 17.40
CA ALA A 190 -19.45 -9.90 16.93
C ALA A 190 -20.69 -9.91 17.82
N TYR A 191 -21.20 -11.12 18.09
CA TYR A 191 -22.41 -11.32 18.89
C TYR A 191 -22.21 -10.91 20.35
N GLY A 192 -21.03 -11.22 20.92
CA GLY A 192 -20.67 -10.81 22.28
C GLY A 192 -20.54 -9.29 22.41
N LEU A 193 -19.86 -8.63 21.47
CA LEU A 193 -19.71 -7.17 21.46
C LEU A 193 -21.05 -6.45 21.27
N ALA A 194 -21.90 -6.95 20.38
CA ALA A 194 -23.26 -6.43 20.19
C ALA A 194 -24.07 -6.52 21.49
N GLY A 195 -24.04 -7.69 22.16
CA GLY A 195 -24.72 -7.89 23.43
C GLY A 195 -24.23 -6.94 24.53
N GLN A 196 -22.91 -6.70 24.63
CA GLN A 196 -22.35 -5.74 25.58
C GLN A 196 -22.79 -4.30 25.29
N LYS A 197 -22.84 -3.89 24.02
CA LYS A 197 -23.31 -2.55 23.64
C LYS A 197 -24.78 -2.33 23.94
N ILE A 198 -25.61 -3.34 23.65
CA ILE A 198 -27.03 -3.31 24.00
C ILE A 198 -27.17 -3.20 25.52
N ALA A 199 -26.55 -4.11 26.28
CA ALA A 199 -26.63 -4.13 27.74
C ALA A 199 -26.19 -2.80 28.39
N GLY A 200 -25.17 -2.14 27.83
CA GLY A 200 -24.72 -0.83 28.31
C GLY A 200 -25.74 0.30 28.13
N ILE A 201 -26.67 0.18 27.18
CA ILE A 201 -27.69 1.20 26.86
C ILE A 201 -29.02 0.92 27.56
N ILE A 202 -29.47 -0.33 27.54
CA ILE A 202 -30.78 -0.71 28.10
C ILE A 202 -30.69 -1.20 29.55
N HIS A 203 -29.48 -1.34 30.10
CA HIS A 203 -29.20 -1.78 31.48
C HIS A 203 -29.79 -3.15 31.86
N VAL A 204 -30.08 -4.00 30.88
CA VAL A 204 -30.61 -5.36 31.07
C VAL A 204 -29.85 -6.37 30.22
N THR A 205 -29.96 -7.65 30.58
CA THR A 205 -29.29 -8.74 29.86
C THR A 205 -29.81 -8.84 28.41
N PRO A 206 -28.93 -8.93 27.40
CA PRO A 206 -29.31 -8.87 25.99
C PRO A 206 -30.01 -10.15 25.49
N LYS A 207 -30.16 -11.19 26.34
CA LYS A 207 -30.70 -12.51 25.96
C LYS A 207 -32.12 -12.44 25.36
N ASN A 208 -32.91 -11.45 25.77
CA ASN A 208 -34.29 -11.29 25.33
C ASN A 208 -34.42 -10.42 24.06
N PHE A 209 -33.33 -9.84 23.57
CA PHE A 209 -33.30 -8.91 22.44
C PHE A 209 -32.59 -9.53 21.23
N THR A 210 -33.07 -10.70 20.80
CA THR A 210 -32.35 -11.53 19.82
C THR A 210 -32.26 -10.88 18.44
N HIS A 211 -33.33 -10.19 17.99
CA HIS A 211 -33.35 -9.56 16.67
C HIS A 211 -32.45 -8.32 16.64
N THR A 212 -32.51 -7.48 17.67
CA THR A 212 -31.61 -6.33 17.79
C THR A 212 -30.17 -6.79 17.92
N ASN A 213 -29.88 -7.83 18.71
CA ASN A 213 -28.52 -8.31 18.89
C ASN A 213 -27.91 -8.83 17.58
N LEU A 214 -28.69 -9.54 16.76
CA LEU A 214 -28.24 -10.00 15.45
C LEU A 214 -27.98 -8.83 14.50
N LEU A 215 -28.87 -7.83 14.45
CA LEU A 215 -28.70 -6.67 13.59
C LEU A 215 -27.50 -5.81 14.02
N VAL A 216 -27.33 -5.57 15.31
CA VAL A 216 -26.17 -4.84 15.85
C VAL A 216 -24.88 -5.62 15.58
N ALA A 217 -24.89 -6.96 15.69
CA ALA A 217 -23.73 -7.78 15.32
C ALA A 217 -23.36 -7.62 13.83
N ILE A 218 -24.34 -7.53 12.93
CA ILE A 218 -24.11 -7.22 11.50
C ILE A 218 -23.53 -5.82 11.34
N MET A 219 -24.05 -4.83 12.08
CA MET A 219 -23.47 -3.47 12.08
C MET A 219 -22.05 -3.46 12.65
N MET A 220 -21.62 -4.43 13.46
CA MET A 220 -20.23 -4.51 13.94
C MET A 220 -19.26 -5.12 12.91
N ILE A 221 -19.72 -5.63 11.77
CA ILE A 221 -18.85 -6.25 10.75
C ILE A 221 -17.74 -5.30 10.25
N PRO A 222 -18.00 -4.02 9.90
CA PRO A 222 -16.93 -3.10 9.46
C PRO A 222 -15.83 -2.89 10.52
N PHE A 223 -16.23 -2.87 11.80
CA PHE A 223 -15.31 -2.82 12.93
C PHE A 223 -14.42 -4.06 12.96
N LEU A 224 -15.02 -5.24 12.87
CA LEU A 224 -14.31 -6.51 12.87
C LEU A 224 -13.40 -6.69 11.65
N ILE A 225 -13.80 -6.22 10.47
CA ILE A 225 -12.95 -6.24 9.26
C ILE A 225 -11.69 -5.40 9.49
N THR A 226 -11.83 -4.23 10.12
CA THR A 226 -10.68 -3.36 10.39
C THR A 226 -9.74 -3.98 11.42
N LEU A 227 -10.30 -4.56 12.50
CA LEU A 227 -9.54 -5.28 13.53
C LEU A 227 -8.84 -6.52 12.94
N ALA A 228 -9.54 -7.33 12.17
CA ALA A 228 -9.00 -8.51 11.50
C ALA A 228 -7.93 -8.12 10.49
N GLY A 229 -8.13 -7.06 9.71
CA GLY A 229 -7.14 -6.55 8.76
C GLY A 229 -5.86 -6.08 9.45
N ALA A 230 -5.97 -5.39 10.59
CA ALA A 230 -4.81 -4.99 11.39
C ALA A 230 -4.07 -6.21 11.96
N PHE A 231 -4.81 -7.19 12.50
CA PHE A 231 -4.24 -8.44 13.02
C PHE A 231 -3.54 -9.25 11.92
N LEU A 232 -4.19 -9.47 10.78
CA LEU A 232 -3.63 -10.18 9.63
C LEU A 232 -2.38 -9.49 9.09
N SER A 233 -2.35 -8.15 9.09
CA SER A 233 -1.17 -7.40 8.69
C SER A 233 -0.01 -7.65 9.67
N ALA A 234 -0.26 -7.62 10.98
CA ALA A 234 0.75 -7.91 12.00
C ALA A 234 1.30 -9.33 11.87
N VAL A 235 0.41 -10.32 11.71
CA VAL A 235 0.77 -11.73 11.48
C VAL A 235 1.59 -11.86 10.19
N GLY A 236 1.15 -11.24 9.10
CA GLY A 236 1.86 -11.26 7.81
C GLY A 236 3.28 -10.68 7.92
N ILE A 237 3.47 -9.58 8.65
CA ILE A 237 4.78 -8.98 8.90
C ILE A 237 5.67 -9.92 9.72
N ALA A 238 5.12 -10.52 10.78
CA ALA A 238 5.87 -11.45 11.63
C ALA A 238 6.32 -12.69 10.85
N PHE A 239 5.41 -13.33 10.12
CA PHE A 239 5.74 -14.49 9.28
C PHE A 239 6.72 -14.12 8.18
N SER A 240 6.53 -12.98 7.51
CA SER A 240 7.44 -12.55 6.45
C SER A 240 8.85 -12.26 7.00
N SER A 241 8.95 -11.62 8.17
CA SER A 241 10.23 -11.40 8.85
C SER A 241 10.91 -12.71 9.23
N PHE A 242 10.14 -13.67 9.74
CA PHE A 242 10.61 -15.02 10.03
C PHE A 242 11.14 -15.74 8.77
N PHE A 243 10.39 -15.70 7.66
CA PHE A 243 10.85 -16.28 6.40
C PHE A 243 12.09 -15.57 5.83
N MET A 244 12.20 -14.24 5.92
CA MET A 244 13.43 -13.52 5.54
C MET A 244 14.64 -13.98 6.37
N ALA A 245 14.45 -14.16 7.68
CA ALA A 245 15.50 -14.67 8.55
C ALA A 245 15.93 -16.07 8.12
N LEU A 246 14.99 -16.97 7.85
CA LEU A 246 15.26 -18.31 7.31
C LEU A 246 16.05 -18.26 6.00
N PHE A 247 15.72 -17.34 5.08
CA PHE A 247 16.44 -17.13 3.81
C PHE A 247 17.87 -16.59 3.95
N THR A 248 18.27 -16.15 5.15
CA THR A 248 19.62 -15.65 5.41
C THR A 248 20.56 -16.75 5.91
N PHE A 249 20.03 -17.88 6.39
CA PHE A 249 20.84 -18.99 6.88
C PHE A 249 21.33 -19.90 5.75
N PRO A 250 22.62 -20.31 5.75
CA PRO A 250 23.21 -21.11 4.67
C PRO A 250 22.71 -22.57 4.61
N ASN A 251 22.02 -23.08 5.64
CA ASN A 251 21.53 -24.47 5.73
C ASN A 251 20.01 -24.59 5.50
N ILE A 252 19.43 -23.69 4.72
CA ILE A 252 17.97 -23.58 4.59
C ILE A 252 17.30 -24.87 4.11
N ASP A 253 17.95 -25.63 3.23
CA ASP A 253 17.40 -26.86 2.65
C ASP A 253 17.18 -27.94 3.73
N LYS A 254 18.06 -28.00 4.74
CA LYS A 254 17.95 -28.92 5.89
C LYS A 254 16.87 -28.49 6.88
N ILE A 255 16.74 -27.18 7.11
CA ILE A 255 15.70 -26.64 8.00
C ILE A 255 14.32 -26.76 7.34
N GLN A 256 14.21 -26.53 6.04
CA GLN A 256 12.97 -26.65 5.29
C GLN A 256 12.45 -28.08 5.22
N THR A 257 13.33 -29.05 4.97
CA THR A 257 12.96 -30.47 4.99
C THR A 257 12.55 -30.92 6.39
N TRP A 258 13.19 -30.40 7.44
CA TRP A 258 12.82 -30.68 8.83
C TRP A 258 11.49 -30.04 9.25
N LEU A 259 11.23 -28.78 8.87
CA LEU A 259 10.06 -28.02 9.32
C LEU A 259 8.77 -28.33 8.51
N PHE A 260 8.92 -28.65 7.23
CA PHE A 260 7.79 -28.82 6.30
C PHE A 260 7.72 -30.22 5.66
N ALA A 261 8.44 -31.20 6.24
CA ALA A 261 8.44 -32.61 5.81
C ALA A 261 8.64 -32.83 4.29
N GLY A 262 9.28 -31.90 3.59
CA GLY A 262 9.51 -31.97 2.14
C GLY A 262 8.28 -31.73 1.25
N GLU A 263 7.11 -31.45 1.81
CA GLU A 263 5.87 -31.24 1.03
C GLU A 263 5.76 -29.83 0.46
N TRP A 264 6.52 -28.87 1.00
CA TRP A 264 6.46 -27.49 0.55
C TRP A 264 7.41 -27.22 -0.64
N GLN A 265 6.90 -27.42 -1.85
CA GLN A 265 7.61 -26.96 -3.05
C GLN A 265 7.48 -25.44 -3.19
N PHE A 266 8.51 -24.69 -2.83
CA PHE A 266 8.60 -23.29 -3.25
C PHE A 266 8.61 -23.26 -4.78
N SER A 267 7.53 -22.77 -5.39
CA SER A 267 7.54 -22.32 -6.78
C SER A 267 8.81 -21.48 -6.98
N LYS A 268 9.60 -21.78 -8.03
CA LYS A 268 10.81 -21.04 -8.38
C LYS A 268 10.45 -19.62 -8.84
N VAL A 269 10.01 -18.79 -7.90
CA VAL A 269 9.68 -17.39 -8.13
C VAL A 269 11.01 -16.64 -8.29
N ARG A 270 11.26 -16.13 -9.49
CA ARG A 270 12.42 -15.28 -9.77
C ARG A 270 12.36 -14.07 -8.84
N PHE A 271 13.45 -13.77 -8.12
CA PHE A 271 13.50 -12.71 -7.09
C PHE A 271 12.57 -12.92 -5.88
N ALA A 272 12.47 -14.14 -5.36
CA ALA A 272 11.67 -14.47 -4.16
C ALA A 272 11.95 -13.53 -2.96
N ARG A 273 13.23 -13.29 -2.61
CA ARG A 273 13.62 -12.40 -1.51
C ARG A 273 13.10 -10.96 -1.66
N LEU A 274 13.21 -10.40 -2.87
CA LEU A 274 12.72 -9.04 -3.14
C LEU A 274 11.19 -8.97 -3.06
N THR A 275 10.52 -10.02 -3.55
CA THR A 275 9.05 -10.13 -3.51
C THR A 275 8.56 -10.17 -2.07
N LEU A 276 9.23 -10.95 -1.22
CA LEU A 276 8.87 -11.10 0.19
C LEU A 276 9.15 -9.81 0.99
N PHE A 277 10.26 -9.12 0.71
CA PHE A 277 10.51 -7.78 1.24
C PHE A 277 9.40 -6.80 0.86
N PHE A 278 9.01 -6.76 -0.42
CA PHE A 278 7.95 -5.87 -0.89
C PHE A 278 6.60 -6.19 -0.25
N GLN A 279 6.23 -7.46 -0.14
CA GLN A 279 5.01 -7.88 0.56
C GLN A 279 5.02 -7.41 2.01
N THR A 280 6.13 -7.58 2.73
CA THR A 280 6.28 -7.09 4.12
C THR A 280 6.03 -5.59 4.20
N PHE A 281 6.65 -4.82 3.31
CA PHE A 281 6.51 -3.37 3.25
C PHE A 281 5.08 -2.96 2.92
N LEU A 282 4.45 -3.61 1.93
CA LEU A 282 3.08 -3.34 1.51
C LEU A 282 2.09 -3.64 2.63
N PHE A 283 2.17 -4.82 3.26
CA PHE A 283 1.29 -5.18 4.38
C PHE A 283 1.53 -4.31 5.61
N SER A 284 2.76 -3.85 5.83
CA SER A 284 3.05 -2.85 6.88
C SER A 284 2.35 -1.52 6.60
N LEU A 285 2.43 -1.02 5.37
CA LEU A 285 1.77 0.22 4.96
C LEU A 285 0.25 0.10 5.08
N VAL A 286 -0.33 -1.00 4.56
CA VAL A 286 -1.77 -1.27 4.64
C VAL A 286 -2.22 -1.45 6.08
N GLY A 287 -1.50 -2.22 6.89
CA GLY A 287 -1.80 -2.43 8.30
C GLY A 287 -1.76 -1.15 9.11
N LEU A 288 -0.74 -0.32 8.91
CA LEU A 288 -0.65 1.00 9.54
C LEU A 288 -1.79 1.92 9.10
N GLY A 289 -2.13 1.90 7.81
CA GLY A 289 -3.28 2.63 7.28
C GLY A 289 -4.58 2.18 7.95
N LEU A 290 -4.88 0.89 7.95
CA LEU A 290 -6.07 0.34 8.60
C LEU A 290 -6.12 0.65 10.09
N PHE A 291 -4.98 0.60 10.80
CA PHE A 291 -4.93 0.94 12.21
C PHE A 291 -5.20 2.43 12.47
N THR A 292 -4.60 3.32 11.68
CA THR A 292 -4.78 4.77 11.85
C THR A 292 -6.18 5.22 11.47
N PHE A 293 -6.68 4.78 10.30
CA PHE A 293 -8.06 5.03 9.88
C PHE A 293 -9.07 4.38 10.83
N GLY A 294 -8.79 3.16 11.29
CA GLY A 294 -9.60 2.47 12.29
C GLY A 294 -9.71 3.29 13.58
N ARG A 295 -8.59 3.74 14.16
CA ARG A 295 -8.63 4.52 15.40
C ARG A 295 -9.44 5.81 15.27
N GLN A 296 -9.35 6.51 14.14
CA GLN A 296 -10.07 7.77 13.93
C GLN A 296 -11.55 7.55 13.58
N GLY A 297 -11.84 6.58 12.72
CA GLY A 297 -13.20 6.31 12.24
C GLY A 297 -14.07 5.53 13.23
N MET A 298 -13.47 4.67 14.06
CA MET A 298 -14.25 3.78 14.93
C MET A 298 -14.99 4.53 16.03
N ALA A 299 -14.45 5.61 16.58
CA ALA A 299 -15.16 6.38 17.62
C ALA A 299 -16.47 6.99 17.09
N TRP A 300 -16.43 7.55 15.88
CA TRP A 300 -17.62 8.05 15.21
C TRP A 300 -18.60 6.92 14.89
N TYR A 301 -18.09 5.81 14.36
CA TYR A 301 -18.91 4.66 13.98
C TYR A 301 -19.61 4.02 15.18
N GLU A 302 -18.88 3.81 16.27
CA GLU A 302 -19.41 3.28 17.53
C GLU A 302 -20.52 4.17 18.08
N THR A 303 -20.34 5.49 18.03
CA THR A 303 -21.37 6.46 18.44
C THR A 303 -22.58 6.39 17.52
N ALA A 304 -22.38 6.25 16.20
CA ALA A 304 -23.46 6.13 15.24
C ALA A 304 -24.28 4.85 15.45
N VAL A 305 -23.62 3.71 15.71
CA VAL A 305 -24.31 2.45 16.05
C VAL A 305 -25.04 2.59 17.39
N ALA A 306 -24.39 3.14 18.41
CA ALA A 306 -25.00 3.32 19.74
C ALA A 306 -26.28 4.16 19.70
N ARG A 307 -26.33 5.20 18.85
CA ARG A 307 -27.54 6.03 18.66
C ARG A 307 -28.71 5.26 18.04
N GLN A 308 -28.44 4.22 17.25
CA GLN A 308 -29.49 3.43 16.60
C GLN A 308 -30.05 2.33 17.50
N ILE A 309 -29.25 1.82 18.46
CA ILE A 309 -29.64 0.71 19.34
C ILE A 309 -31.01 0.94 20.03
N PRO A 310 -31.30 2.09 20.66
CA PRO A 310 -32.61 2.36 21.25
C PRO A 310 -33.79 2.12 20.30
N SER A 311 -33.67 2.64 19.08
CA SER A 311 -34.71 2.53 18.05
C SER A 311 -34.88 1.08 17.60
N LEU A 312 -33.76 0.37 17.42
CA LEU A 312 -33.78 -1.04 17.04
C LEU A 312 -34.45 -1.91 18.10
N VAL A 313 -34.10 -1.72 19.38
CA VAL A 313 -34.76 -2.42 20.50
C VAL A 313 -36.26 -2.17 20.48
N TYR A 314 -36.66 -0.90 20.36
CA TYR A 314 -38.06 -0.49 20.40
C TYR A 314 -38.88 -1.04 19.22
N GLU A 315 -38.31 -1.11 18.01
CA GLU A 315 -39.06 -1.57 16.83
C GLU A 315 -39.00 -3.08 16.61
N LEU A 316 -37.90 -3.75 16.99
CA LEU A 316 -37.70 -5.17 16.66
C LEU A 316 -38.06 -6.12 17.79
N ASP A 317 -37.82 -5.74 19.04
CA ASP A 317 -37.92 -6.66 20.19
C ASP A 317 -38.97 -6.23 21.23
N MET A 318 -39.57 -5.04 21.11
CA MET A 318 -40.64 -4.57 22.00
C MET A 318 -42.00 -4.59 21.32
N TYR A 319 -43.06 -4.88 22.08
CA TYR A 319 -44.43 -4.96 21.59
C TYR A 319 -45.40 -4.14 22.46
N HIS A 320 -46.56 -3.81 21.88
CA HIS A 320 -47.67 -3.19 22.60
C HIS A 320 -48.40 -4.25 23.44
N GLY A 321 -47.78 -4.68 24.53
CA GLY A 321 -48.35 -5.73 25.39
C GLY A 321 -49.54 -5.23 26.21
N THR A 322 -50.45 -6.16 26.55
CA THR A 322 -51.64 -5.89 27.38
C THR A 322 -51.43 -6.14 28.87
N GLU A 323 -50.29 -6.72 29.27
CA GLU A 323 -50.03 -7.16 30.65
C GLU A 323 -49.75 -6.00 31.62
N CYS A 324 -49.26 -4.87 31.11
CA CYS A 324 -49.04 -3.65 31.88
C CYS A 324 -49.94 -2.52 31.34
N LYS A 325 -50.43 -1.64 32.22
CA LYS A 325 -51.11 -0.40 31.81
C LYS A 325 -50.10 0.57 31.18
N LEU A 326 -49.90 0.44 29.87
CA LEU A 326 -48.96 1.24 29.09
C LEU A 326 -49.54 2.62 28.75
N LYS A 327 -48.69 3.66 28.76
CA LYS A 327 -49.01 4.98 28.22
C LYS A 327 -49.04 4.93 26.68
N THR A 328 -49.81 5.80 26.04
CA THR A 328 -49.89 5.88 24.57
C THR A 328 -48.50 6.06 23.96
N GLY A 329 -48.10 5.17 23.05
CA GLY A 329 -46.77 5.19 22.43
C GLY A 329 -45.64 4.55 23.25
N SER A 330 -45.95 3.81 24.31
CA SER A 330 -44.99 2.93 24.98
C SER A 330 -45.10 1.49 24.49
N LYS A 331 -43.98 0.77 24.54
CA LYS A 331 -43.89 -0.66 24.24
C LYS A 331 -43.17 -1.36 25.40
N LEU A 332 -43.43 -2.65 25.56
CA LEU A 332 -42.81 -3.48 26.58
C LEU A 332 -42.06 -4.66 25.97
N ALA A 333 -41.03 -5.13 26.68
CA ALA A 333 -40.35 -6.40 26.41
C ALA A 333 -40.27 -7.23 27.69
N PRO A 334 -40.59 -8.52 27.65
CA PRO A 334 -40.54 -9.41 28.80
C PRO A 334 -39.08 -9.76 29.09
N LEU A 335 -38.68 -9.65 30.35
CA LEU A 335 -37.33 -9.98 30.79
C LEU A 335 -37.19 -11.38 31.37
N GLY A 336 -38.32 -12.05 31.62
CA GLY A 336 -38.40 -13.24 32.47
C GLY A 336 -38.71 -12.88 33.93
N ASP A 337 -39.11 -13.88 34.73
CA ASP A 337 -39.42 -13.73 36.16
C ASP A 337 -40.52 -12.69 36.49
N GLY A 338 -41.46 -12.48 35.56
CA GLY A 338 -42.54 -11.49 35.67
C GLY A 338 -42.06 -10.03 35.59
N LYS A 339 -40.80 -9.79 35.18
CA LYS A 339 -40.24 -8.45 34.99
C LYS A 339 -40.37 -8.02 33.54
N PHE A 340 -40.65 -6.74 33.32
CA PHE A 340 -40.82 -6.13 32.01
C PHE A 340 -39.95 -4.89 31.89
N LEU A 341 -39.32 -4.73 30.73
CA LEU A 341 -38.69 -3.49 30.33
C LEU A 341 -39.74 -2.65 29.59
N ILE A 342 -39.98 -1.43 30.03
CA ILE A 342 -40.88 -0.48 29.35
C ILE A 342 -40.02 0.55 28.65
N ALA A 343 -40.31 0.85 27.39
CA ALA A 343 -39.73 1.97 26.67
C ALA A 343 -40.78 3.06 26.49
N VAL A 344 -40.41 4.29 26.84
CA VAL A 344 -41.27 5.46 26.71
C VAL A 344 -40.68 6.39 25.67
N LYS A 345 -41.46 6.69 24.63
CA LYS A 345 -41.10 7.69 23.63
C LYS A 345 -41.43 9.08 24.16
N SER A 346 -40.41 9.91 24.35
CA SER A 346 -40.54 11.32 24.70
C SER A 346 -41.24 12.08 23.56
N PRO A 347 -41.94 13.20 23.83
CA PRO A 347 -42.46 14.09 22.78
C PRO A 347 -41.37 14.64 21.85
N SER A 348 -40.10 14.67 22.28
CA SER A 348 -38.94 14.99 21.43
C SER A 348 -38.52 13.87 20.46
N GLY A 349 -39.13 12.69 20.57
CA GLY A 349 -38.77 11.49 19.81
C GLY A 349 -37.66 10.63 20.44
N GLU A 350 -37.07 11.07 21.55
CA GLU A 350 -36.07 10.29 22.29
C GLU A 350 -36.70 9.11 23.06
N LEU A 351 -36.02 7.97 23.07
CA LEU A 351 -36.47 6.76 23.74
C LEU A 351 -35.76 6.62 25.10
N ASN A 352 -36.56 6.55 26.17
CA ASN A 352 -36.06 6.32 27.52
C ASN A 352 -36.40 4.90 27.98
N PHE A 353 -35.41 4.23 28.58
CA PHE A 353 -35.53 2.89 29.17
C PHE A 353 -35.42 2.99 30.70
N PRO A 354 -36.52 3.23 31.42
CA PRO A 354 -36.55 3.11 32.87
C PRO A 354 -36.15 1.70 33.35
N PRO A 355 -35.76 1.55 34.63
CA PRO A 355 -35.43 0.26 35.19
C PRO A 355 -36.61 -0.72 35.10
N PRO A 356 -36.33 -2.04 35.01
CA PRO A 356 -37.36 -3.07 34.90
C PRO A 356 -38.39 -3.03 36.02
N VAL A 357 -39.67 -3.21 35.66
CA VAL A 357 -40.80 -3.24 36.61
C VAL A 357 -41.53 -4.57 36.56
N LYS A 358 -42.16 -4.98 37.66
CA LYS A 358 -43.16 -6.06 37.64
C LYS A 358 -44.54 -5.45 37.42
N CYS A 359 -45.33 -6.04 36.53
CA CYS A 359 -46.70 -5.61 36.25
C CYS A 359 -47.67 -6.13 37.32
N ASP A 360 -47.39 -5.87 38.59
CA ASP A 360 -48.24 -6.24 39.73
C ASP A 360 -48.50 -4.96 40.55
N GLU A 361 -49.19 -3.98 39.94
CA GLU A 361 -50.05 -2.91 40.52
C GLU A 361 -50.35 -1.80 39.49
#